data_AF-A0A067NBN6-F1
#
_entry.id   AF-A0A067NBN6-F1
#
_cell.length_a   1.000
_cell.length_b   1.000
_cell.length_c   1.000
_cell.angle_alpha   90.00
_cell.angle_beta   90.00
_cell.angle_gamma   90.00
#
_symmetry.space_group_name_H-M   'P 1'
#
loop_
_entity.id
_entity.type
_entity.pdbx_description
1 polymer ?
#
loop_
_entity_poly.entity_id
_entity_poly.type
_entity_poly.pdbx_seq_one_letter_code
_entity_poly.pdbx_strand_id
1 'polypeptide(L)'
;ITLTESSATLEILFQFMHNQPQPIATIAVISFSSLVALVSAVEKYQVHAAKEACRNRLREFIPHQPLKVLHIATIHRYTSLMDEAAPYTLGLPLKDIQSTLNANTFIAWV
;
A
#
# COMPACT_ATOMS: atom_id res chain seq x y z
N ILE A 1 7.84 -16.40 20.26
CA ILE A 1 7.14 -15.29 19.58
C ILE A 1 6.86 -15.76 18.15
N THR A 2 5.60 -15.78 17.71
CA THR A 2 5.20 -16.18 16.35
C THR A 2 4.92 -14.94 15.53
N LEU A 3 5.63 -14.76 14.42
CA LEU A 3 5.37 -13.67 13.48
C LEU A 3 4.19 -14.07 12.58
N THR A 4 3.26 -13.15 12.35
CA THR A 4 2.06 -13.36 11.52
C THR A 4 2.33 -13.18 10.04
N GLU A 5 3.42 -12.49 9.70
CA GLU A 5 3.82 -12.19 8.34
C GLU A 5 4.51 -13.39 7.67
N SER A 6 4.40 -13.47 6.35
CA SER A 6 5.08 -14.51 5.58
C SER A 6 6.60 -14.34 5.63
N SER A 7 7.35 -15.44 5.47
CA SER A 7 8.81 -15.39 5.37
C SER A 7 9.30 -14.43 4.29
N ALA A 8 8.64 -14.39 3.13
CA ALA A 8 9.01 -13.49 2.03
C ALA A 8 8.80 -12.01 2.40
N THR A 9 7.74 -11.69 3.13
CA THR A 9 7.49 -10.32 3.63
C THR A 9 8.57 -9.90 4.63
N LEU A 10 8.91 -10.79 5.56
CA LEU A 10 9.92 -10.53 6.59
C LEU A 10 11.32 -10.40 6.00
N GLU A 11 11.65 -11.18 4.96
CA GLU A 11 12.93 -11.10 4.29
C GLU A 11 13.16 -9.72 3.66
N ILE A 12 12.17 -9.20 2.92
CA ILE A 12 12.25 -7.85 2.36
C ILE A 12 12.33 -6.80 3.47
N LEU A 13 11.51 -6.93 4.52
CA LEU A 13 11.52 -6.03 5.66
C LEU A 13 12.90 -5.97 6.33
N PHE A 14 13.50 -7.13 6.56
CA PHE A 14 14.83 -7.22 7.17
C PHE A 14 15.90 -6.65 6.25
N GLN A 15 15.83 -6.82 4.93
CA GLN A 15 16.76 -6.16 4.00
C GLN A 15 16.77 -4.63 4.15
N PHE A 16 15.63 -4.01 4.50
CA PHE A 16 15.58 -2.56 4.81
C PHE A 16 16.16 -2.18 6.19
N MET A 17 16.17 -3.12 7.14
CA MET A 17 16.66 -2.87 8.50
C MET A 17 18.17 -3.09 8.65
N HIS A 18 18.77 -3.90 7.79
CA HIS A 18 20.19 -4.17 7.81
C HIS A 18 20.98 -3.10 7.06
N ASN A 19 22.27 -2.99 7.38
CA ASN A 19 23.19 -2.10 6.65
C ASN A 19 23.57 -2.73 5.30
N GLN A 20 22.64 -2.72 4.36
CA GLN A 20 22.75 -3.24 3.01
C GLN A 20 22.12 -2.24 2.02
N PRO A 21 22.44 -2.33 0.72
CA PRO A 21 21.70 -1.58 -0.29
C PRO A 21 20.19 -1.82 -0.18
N GLN A 22 19.40 -0.76 -0.25
CA GLN A 22 17.94 -0.88 -0.17
C GLN A 22 17.43 -1.78 -1.30
N PRO A 23 16.52 -2.73 -1.03
CA PRO A 23 16.07 -3.72 -2.01
C PRO A 23 15.00 -3.15 -2.96
N ILE A 24 15.30 -2.02 -3.60
CA ILE A 24 14.40 -1.30 -4.52
C ILE A 24 14.05 -2.18 -5.72
N ALA A 25 15.02 -2.91 -6.27
CA ALA A 25 14.78 -3.84 -7.39
C ALA A 25 13.80 -4.96 -7.01
N THR A 26 13.87 -5.47 -5.77
CA THR A 26 12.94 -6.47 -5.27
C THR A 26 11.52 -5.91 -5.17
N ILE A 27 11.35 -4.73 -4.57
CA ILE A 27 10.04 -4.07 -4.47
C ILE A 27 9.43 -3.77 -5.86
N ALA A 28 10.25 -3.39 -6.83
CA ALA A 28 9.76 -3.04 -8.17
C ALA A 28 9.03 -4.19 -8.88
N VAL A 29 9.31 -5.45 -8.50
CA VAL A 29 8.74 -6.63 -9.17
C VAL A 29 7.73 -7.41 -8.33
N ILE A 30 7.50 -7.04 -7.06
CA ILE A 30 6.51 -7.75 -6.25
C ILE A 30 5.08 -7.52 -6.76
N SER A 31 4.24 -8.53 -6.54
CA SER A 31 2.81 -8.45 -6.80
C SER A 31 2.11 -7.47 -5.85
N PHE A 32 0.93 -7.00 -6.24
CA PHE A 32 0.12 -6.12 -5.40
C PHE A 32 -0.21 -6.75 -4.03
N SER A 33 -0.56 -8.05 -3.99
CA SER A 33 -0.87 -8.74 -2.73
C SER A 33 0.35 -8.80 -1.79
N SER A 34 1.53 -9.09 -2.32
CA SER A 34 2.77 -9.09 -1.54
C SER A 34 3.14 -7.68 -1.07
N LEU A 35 2.91 -6.66 -1.90
CA LEU A 35 3.10 -5.26 -1.52
C LEU A 35 2.18 -4.85 -0.38
N VAL A 36 0.91 -5.23 -0.39
CA VAL A 36 -0.04 -4.94 0.71
C VAL A 36 0.40 -5.60 2.01
N ALA A 37 0.87 -6.85 1.95
CA ALA A 37 1.43 -7.54 3.11
C ALA A 37 2.68 -6.83 3.64
N LEU A 38 3.56 -6.36 2.73
CA LEU A 38 4.74 -5.60 3.10
C LEU A 38 4.39 -4.25 3.72
N VAL A 39 3.46 -3.48 3.14
CA VAL A 39 3.00 -2.20 3.71
C VAL A 39 2.47 -2.39 5.13
N SER A 40 1.67 -3.45 5.35
CA SER A 40 1.14 -3.78 6.67
C SER A 40 2.26 -4.07 7.68
N ALA A 41 3.28 -4.82 7.27
CA ALA A 41 4.44 -5.11 8.11
C ALA A 41 5.30 -3.86 8.37
N VAL A 42 5.57 -3.07 7.33
CA VAL A 42 6.35 -1.83 7.39
C VAL A 42 5.70 -0.82 8.34
N GLU A 43 4.37 -0.69 8.32
CA GLU A 43 3.63 0.14 9.26
C GLU A 43 3.60 -0.46 10.66
N LYS A 44 3.38 -1.77 10.81
CA LYS A 44 3.38 -2.44 12.12
C LYS A 44 4.72 -2.29 12.85
N TYR A 45 5.83 -2.47 12.14
CA TYR A 45 7.19 -2.42 12.71
C TYR A 45 7.87 -1.06 12.54
N GLN A 46 7.17 -0.05 11.99
CA GLN A 46 7.66 1.31 11.79
C GLN A 46 9.00 1.39 11.04
N VAL A 47 9.17 0.57 10.00
CA VAL A 47 10.40 0.56 9.17
C VAL A 47 10.35 1.72 8.18
N HIS A 48 10.66 2.92 8.66
CA HIS A 48 10.54 4.17 7.89
C HIS A 48 11.29 4.14 6.55
N ALA A 49 12.45 3.48 6.48
CA ALA A 49 13.23 3.35 5.26
C ALA A 49 12.48 2.64 4.12
N ALA A 50 11.53 1.76 4.45
CA ALA A 50 10.73 1.01 3.48
C ALA A 50 9.43 1.73 3.08
N LYS A 51 8.95 2.70 3.87
CA LYS A 51 7.66 3.36 3.66
C LYS A 51 7.59 4.06 2.31
N GLU A 52 8.60 4.88 1.97
CA GLU A 52 8.60 5.60 0.69
C GLU A 52 8.74 4.65 -0.50
N ALA A 53 9.55 3.59 -0.40
CA ALA A 53 9.65 2.59 -1.45
C ALA A 53 8.31 1.88 -1.71
N CYS A 54 7.59 1.52 -0.64
CA CYS A 54 6.26 0.93 -0.75
C CYS A 54 5.22 1.91 -1.34
N ARG A 55 5.24 3.18 -0.92
CA ARG A 55 4.37 4.23 -1.46
C ARG A 55 4.61 4.47 -2.95
N ASN A 56 5.87 4.56 -3.37
CA ASN A 56 6.24 4.69 -4.78
C ASN A 56 5.67 3.52 -5.59
N ARG A 57 5.87 2.29 -5.10
CA ARG A 57 5.34 1.11 -5.78
C ARG A 57 3.82 1.07 -5.81
N LEU A 58 3.13 1.51 -4.76
CA LEU A 58 1.66 1.62 -4.75
C LEU A 58 1.16 2.61 -5.81
N ARG A 59 1.85 3.73 -6.04
CA ARG A 59 1.48 4.69 -7.11
C ARG A 59 1.49 4.04 -8.48
N GLU A 60 2.46 3.18 -8.77
CA GLU A 60 2.55 2.48 -10.06
C GLU A 60 1.33 1.56 -10.31
N PHE A 61 0.66 1.12 -9.25
CA PHE A 61 -0.58 0.34 -9.35
C PHE A 61 -1.85 1.19 -9.54
N ILE A 62 -1.80 2.52 -9.40
CA ILE A 62 -2.98 3.40 -9.53
C ILE A 62 -3.68 3.21 -10.87
N PRO A 63 -3.02 3.23 -12.04
CA PRO A 63 -3.71 3.09 -13.33
C PRO A 63 -4.41 1.74 -13.51
N HIS A 64 -3.99 0.71 -12.78
CA HIS A 64 -4.44 -0.67 -12.97
C HIS A 64 -5.46 -1.10 -11.91
N GLN A 65 -5.32 -0.61 -10.67
CA GLN A 65 -6.12 -1.03 -9.52
C GLN A 65 -6.41 0.15 -8.57
N PRO A 66 -6.99 1.26 -9.05
CA PRO A 66 -7.07 2.52 -8.31
C PRO A 66 -7.88 2.40 -7.02
N LEU A 67 -9.00 1.68 -7.04
CA LEU A 67 -9.85 1.49 -5.87
C LEU A 67 -9.15 0.72 -4.75
N LYS A 68 -8.32 -0.28 -5.10
CA LYS A 68 -7.53 -1.03 -4.11
C LYS A 68 -6.42 -0.17 -3.54
N VAL A 69 -5.74 0.62 -4.37
CA VAL A 69 -4.72 1.55 -3.89
C VAL A 69 -5.33 2.59 -2.96
N LEU A 70 -6.48 3.17 -3.31
CA LEU A 70 -7.21 4.13 -2.49
C LEU A 70 -7.61 3.54 -1.13
N HIS A 71 -8.09 2.30 -1.11
CA HIS A 71 -8.41 1.59 0.12
C HIS A 71 -7.20 1.44 1.05
N ILE A 72 -6.06 0.98 0.52
CA ILE A 72 -4.81 0.83 1.29
C ILE A 72 -4.30 2.19 1.78
N ALA A 73 -4.33 3.21 0.92
CA ALA A 73 -3.97 4.57 1.28
C ALA A 73 -4.84 5.11 2.43
N THR A 74 -6.13 4.75 2.42
CA THR A 74 -7.08 5.11 3.49
C THR A 74 -6.73 4.42 4.81
N ILE A 75 -6.48 3.10 4.79
CA ILE A 75 -6.14 2.32 5.99
C ILE A 75 -4.90 2.89 6.68
N HIS A 76 -3.87 3.23 5.91
CA HIS A 76 -2.59 3.73 6.42
C HIS A 76 -2.48 5.25 6.46
N ARG A 77 -3.56 5.98 6.11
CA ARG A 77 -3.66 7.45 6.10
C ARG A 77 -2.60 8.13 5.22
N TYR A 78 -2.26 7.54 4.08
CA TYR A 78 -1.36 8.12 3.09
C TYR A 78 -2.09 9.17 2.25
N THR A 79 -2.25 10.38 2.79
CA THR A 79 -3.03 11.47 2.18
C THR A 79 -2.65 11.76 0.74
N SER A 80 -1.36 11.94 0.43
CA SER A 80 -0.93 12.20 -0.95
C SER A 80 -1.35 11.06 -1.90
N LEU A 81 -1.26 9.80 -1.45
CA LEU A 81 -1.61 8.65 -2.26
C LEU A 81 -3.13 8.54 -2.46
N MET A 82 -3.92 8.98 -1.47
CA MET A 82 -5.37 9.10 -1.62
C MET A 82 -5.72 10.13 -2.69
N ASP A 83 -5.11 11.31 -2.63
CA ASP A 83 -5.35 12.40 -3.60
C ASP A 83 -4.94 11.99 -5.02
N GLU A 84 -3.84 11.24 -5.15
CA GLU A 84 -3.37 10.70 -6.43
C GLU A 84 -4.28 9.59 -6.98
N ALA A 85 -4.83 8.72 -6.13
CA ALA A 85 -5.64 7.58 -6.54
C ALA A 85 -7.12 7.92 -6.77
N ALA A 86 -7.68 8.89 -6.04
CA ALA A 86 -9.10 9.24 -6.08
C ALA A 86 -9.60 9.59 -7.50
N PRO A 87 -8.92 10.41 -8.32
CA PRO A 87 -9.37 10.72 -9.67
C PRO A 87 -9.53 9.48 -10.57
N TYR A 88 -8.71 8.45 -10.36
CA TYR A 88 -8.76 7.21 -11.15
C TYR A 88 -9.91 6.28 -10.75
N THR A 89 -10.61 6.60 -9.66
CA THR A 89 -11.81 5.87 -9.25
C THR A 89 -13.10 6.49 -9.79
N LEU A 90 -13.01 7.69 -10.39
CA LEU A 90 -14.16 8.35 -11.02
C LEU A 90 -14.65 7.50 -12.21
N GLY A 91 -15.94 7.18 -12.21
CA GLY A 91 -16.57 6.31 -13.21
C GLY A 91 -16.65 4.83 -12.83
N LEU A 92 -16.05 4.41 -11.71
CA LEU A 92 -16.34 3.09 -11.14
C LEU A 92 -17.76 3.07 -10.55
N PRO A 93 -18.42 1.89 -10.51
CA PRO A 93 -19.74 1.78 -9.89
C PRO A 93 -19.71 2.24 -8.42
N LEU A 94 -20.62 3.15 -8.05
CA LEU A 94 -20.76 3.67 -6.68
C LEU A 94 -20.85 2.55 -5.63
N LYS A 95 -21.53 1.44 -5.97
CA LYS A 95 -21.64 0.26 -5.11
C LYS A 95 -20.29 -0.35 -4.78
N ASP A 96 -19.37 -0.42 -5.75
CA ASP A 96 -18.06 -1.03 -5.57
C ASP A 96 -17.21 -0.17 -4.64
N ILE A 97 -17.26 1.15 -4.84
CA ILE A 97 -16.55 2.13 -4.02
C ILE A 97 -17.09 2.12 -2.59
N GLN A 98 -18.41 2.16 -2.42
CA GLN A 98 -19.07 2.11 -1.11
C GLN A 98 -18.76 0.82 -0.35
N SER A 99 -18.65 -0.32 -1.04
CA SER A 99 -18.30 -1.60 -0.41
C SER A 99 -16.84 -1.68 0.02
N THR A 100 -15.96 -0.85 -0.57
CA THR A 100 -14.52 -0.89 -0.34
C THR A 100 -14.06 0.16 0.66
N LEU A 101 -14.65 1.36 0.63
CA LEU A 101 -14.27 2.46 1.52
C LEU A 101 -15.13 2.46 2.79
N ASN A 102 -14.56 2.93 3.90
CA ASN A 102 -15.36 3.20 5.10
C ASN A 102 -16.27 4.42 4.87
N ALA A 103 -17.31 4.58 5.70
CA ALA A 103 -18.31 5.63 5.53
C ALA A 103 -17.71 7.05 5.48
N ASN A 104 -16.75 7.37 6.35
CA ASN A 104 -16.16 8.71 6.41
C ASN A 104 -15.34 9.02 5.15
N THR A 105 -14.55 8.06 4.68
CA THR A 105 -13.76 8.21 3.46
C THR A 105 -14.63 8.26 2.22
N PHE A 106 -15.72 7.47 2.19
CA PHE A 106 -16.69 7.53 1.10
C PHE A 106 -17.33 8.91 1.01
N ILE A 107 -17.75 9.50 2.14
CA ILE A 107 -18.31 10.86 2.18
C ILE A 107 -17.30 11.91 1.69
N ALA A 108 -16.02 11.76 2.04
CA ALA A 108 -14.97 12.68 1.59
C ALA A 108 -14.60 12.53 0.11
N TRP A 109 -14.94 11.39 -0.50
CA TRP A 109 -14.66 11.08 -1.91
C TRP A 109 -15.76 11.56 -2.86
N VAL A 110 -17.04 11.49 -2.45
CA VAL A 110 -18.21 11.97 -3.23
C VAL A 110 -18.19 13.49 -3.36
#